data_AF-A0A6I9Z371-F1
#
_entry.id   AF-A0A6I9Z371-F1
#
_cell.length_a   1.000
_cell.length_b   1.000
_cell.length_c   1.000
_cell.angle_alpha   90.00
_cell.angle_beta   90.00
_cell.angle_gamma   90.00
#
_symmetry.space_group_name_H-M   'P 1'
#
loop_
_entity.id
_entity.type
_entity.pdbx_description
1 polymer ?
#
loop_
_entity_poly.entity_id
_entity_poly.type
_entity_poly.pdbx_seq_one_letter_code
_entity_poly.pdbx_strand_id
1 'polypeptide(L)'
;MRQNLAYYQMMVGVKDSDFVDLEAKAHMQDFHLGVSYYTEENPQVAILHLEKALDEYWVADTECRALCEEPYNYDGYNYLDYNADFYQAFIDHYTQVLSCKQGCVTELAQEAGQEKPIEDFLPSHFNYLQFAYYN
;
A
#
# COMPACT_ATOMS: atom_id res chain seq x y z
N MET A 1 8.06 12.88 16.19
CA MET A 1 6.96 12.01 16.70
C MET A 1 7.47 10.75 17.40
N ARG A 2 8.47 10.01 16.87
CA ARG A 2 9.00 8.77 17.47
C ARG A 2 9.39 8.85 18.97
N GLN A 3 10.03 9.94 19.40
CA GLN A 3 10.44 10.12 20.81
C GLN A 3 9.24 10.22 21.78
N ASN A 4 8.11 10.77 21.33
CA ASN A 4 6.92 10.89 22.17
C ASN A 4 6.21 9.54 22.33
N LEU A 5 6.15 8.73 21.27
CA LEU A 5 5.56 7.38 21.33
C LEU A 5 6.32 6.49 22.32
N ALA A 6 7.65 6.48 22.25
CA ALA A 6 8.49 5.70 23.17
C ALA A 6 8.30 6.13 24.64
N TYR A 7 8.09 7.42 24.89
CA TYR A 7 7.79 7.93 26.23
C TYR A 7 6.47 7.40 26.78
N TYR A 8 5.40 7.40 25.97
CA TYR A 8 4.10 6.88 26.39
C TYR A 8 4.11 5.35 26.56
N GLN A 9 4.86 4.61 25.75
CA GLN A 9 5.03 3.15 25.90
C GLN A 9 5.69 2.77 27.23
N MET A 10 6.57 3.61 27.79
CA MET A 10 7.24 3.35 29.07
C MET A 10 6.39 3.70 30.30
N MET A 11 5.19 4.24 30.14
CA MET A 11 4.32 4.59 31.27
C MET A 11 3.72 3.34 31.93
N VAL A 12 3.66 3.37 33.26
CA VAL A 12 3.10 2.26 34.05
C VAL A 12 1.62 2.07 33.72
N GLY A 13 1.27 0.83 33.35
CA GLY A 13 -0.10 0.43 33.05
C GLY A 13 -0.48 0.50 31.57
N VAL A 14 0.40 1.04 30.72
CA VAL A 14 0.23 1.02 29.26
C VAL A 14 0.64 -0.35 28.72
N LYS A 15 -0.22 -0.93 27.88
CA LYS A 15 0.02 -2.21 27.21
C LYS A 15 0.35 -1.96 25.75
N ASP A 16 1.04 -2.91 25.11
CA ASP A 16 1.29 -2.85 23.67
C ASP A 16 -0.01 -2.79 22.86
N SER A 17 -1.09 -3.40 23.38
CA SER A 17 -2.43 -3.34 22.77
C SER A 17 -3.05 -1.94 22.72
N ASP A 18 -2.54 -0.99 23.51
CA ASP A 18 -3.06 0.38 23.55
C ASP A 18 -2.49 1.23 22.39
N PHE A 19 -1.46 0.73 21.69
CA PHE A 19 -0.90 1.32 20.49
C PHE A 19 -1.34 0.54 19.26
N VAL A 20 -2.38 1.05 18.60
CA VAL A 20 -2.87 0.52 17.34
C VAL A 20 -2.45 1.44 16.21
N ASP A 21 -1.79 0.86 15.21
CA ASP A 21 -1.51 1.56 13.96
C ASP A 21 -2.79 1.62 13.12
N LEU A 22 -3.34 2.83 12.96
CA LEU A 22 -4.54 3.09 12.17
C LEU A 22 -4.24 3.24 10.67
N GLU A 23 -2.97 3.38 10.30
CA GLU A 23 -2.51 3.46 8.91
C GLU A 23 -2.03 2.10 8.39
N ALA A 24 -2.06 1.07 9.24
CA ALA A 24 -1.65 -0.27 8.87
C ALA A 24 -2.58 -0.85 7.81
N LYS A 25 -1.98 -1.27 6.69
CA LYS A 25 -2.69 -1.89 5.58
C LYS A 25 -2.79 -3.39 5.82
N ALA A 26 -3.98 -3.96 5.66
CA ALA A 26 -4.23 -5.38 5.95
C ALA A 26 -3.30 -6.30 5.13
N HIS A 27 -3.19 -6.05 3.82
CA HIS A 27 -2.34 -6.84 2.92
C HIS A 27 -0.86 -6.84 3.31
N MET A 28 -0.37 -5.73 3.91
CA MET A 28 1.00 -5.64 4.41
C MET A 28 1.22 -6.51 5.64
N GLN A 29 0.27 -6.53 6.57
CA GLN A 29 0.37 -7.32 7.79
C GLN A 29 0.47 -8.82 7.47
N ASP A 30 -0.42 -9.32 6.62
CA ASP A 30 -0.38 -10.72 6.19
C ASP A 30 0.86 -11.03 5.36
N PHE A 31 1.35 -10.10 4.53
CA PHE A 31 2.60 -10.28 3.82
C PHE A 31 3.78 -10.47 4.78
N HIS A 32 3.91 -9.60 5.79
CA HIS A 32 4.98 -9.72 6.79
C HIS A 32 4.90 -11.02 7.60
N LEU A 33 3.69 -11.44 7.99
CA LEU A 33 3.47 -12.73 8.65
C LEU A 33 3.85 -13.90 7.73
N GLY A 34 3.47 -13.84 6.46
CA GLY A 34 3.82 -14.84 5.46
C GLY A 34 5.34 -14.98 5.30
N VAL A 35 6.05 -13.86 5.19
CA VAL A 35 7.52 -13.82 5.11
C VAL A 35 8.18 -14.33 6.40
N SER A 36 7.65 -14.00 7.58
CA SER A 36 8.20 -14.50 8.84
C SER A 36 8.05 -16.02 8.95
N TYR A 37 6.87 -16.57 8.65
CA TYR A 37 6.66 -18.02 8.67
C TYR A 37 7.50 -18.78 7.63
N TYR A 38 7.70 -18.17 6.45
CA TYR A 38 8.62 -18.72 5.46
C TYR A 38 10.05 -18.78 5.99
N THR A 39 10.49 -17.73 6.69
CA THR A 39 11.83 -17.66 7.31
C THR A 39 11.99 -18.65 8.47
N GLU A 40 10.90 -18.95 9.18
CA GLU A 40 10.84 -19.96 10.25
C GLU A 40 10.71 -21.40 9.73
N GLU A 41 10.87 -21.63 8.42
CA GLU A 41 10.75 -22.94 7.75
C GLU A 41 9.37 -23.60 7.92
N ASN A 42 8.31 -22.79 8.04
CA ASN A 42 6.92 -23.25 8.06
C ASN A 42 6.16 -22.81 6.80
N PRO A 43 6.40 -23.49 5.65
CA PRO A 43 5.86 -23.06 4.37
C PRO A 43 4.33 -23.19 4.30
N GLN A 44 3.72 -24.14 5.02
CA GLN A 44 2.26 -24.32 4.98
C GLN A 44 1.51 -23.13 5.56
N VAL A 45 2.00 -22.58 6.68
CA VAL A 45 1.41 -21.38 7.29
C VAL A 45 1.78 -20.13 6.49
N ALA A 46 2.99 -20.07 5.94
CA ALA A 46 3.41 -19.00 5.06
C ALA A 46 2.50 -18.85 3.83
N ILE A 47 2.16 -19.96 3.17
CA ILE A 47 1.25 -19.98 2.00
C ILE A 47 -0.09 -19.32 2.36
N LEU A 48 -0.71 -19.72 3.49
CA LEU A 48 -2.01 -19.20 3.91
C LEU A 48 -2.00 -17.68 4.07
N HIS A 49 -0.96 -17.13 4.71
CA HIS A 49 -0.83 -15.69 4.89
C HIS A 49 -0.47 -14.97 3.59
N LEU A 50 0.40 -15.52 2.75
CA LEU A 50 0.79 -14.91 1.47
C LEU A 50 -0.36 -14.88 0.46
N GLU A 51 -1.18 -15.94 0.39
CA GLU A 51 -2.41 -15.96 -0.42
C GLU A 51 -3.41 -14.93 0.09
N LYS A 52 -3.62 -14.85 1.41
CA LYS A 52 -4.50 -13.85 2.02
C LYS A 52 -4.03 -12.42 1.75
N ALA A 53 -2.72 -12.19 1.84
CA ALA A 53 -2.11 -10.90 1.52
C ALA A 53 -2.37 -10.50 0.06
N LEU A 54 -2.32 -11.46 -0.88
CA LEU A 54 -2.66 -11.20 -2.29
C LEU A 54 -4.14 -10.86 -2.49
N ASP A 55 -5.05 -11.59 -1.86
CA ASP A 55 -6.49 -11.30 -1.94
C ASP A 55 -6.80 -9.89 -1.43
N GLU A 56 -6.22 -9.52 -0.29
CA GLU A 56 -6.36 -8.19 0.29
C GLU A 56 -5.66 -7.11 -0.55
N TYR A 57 -4.50 -7.42 -1.16
CA TYR A 57 -3.79 -6.50 -2.05
C TYR A 57 -4.66 -6.10 -3.24
N TRP A 58 -5.34 -7.07 -3.87
CA TRP A 58 -6.19 -6.77 -5.02
C TRP A 58 -7.40 -5.93 -4.65
N VAL A 59 -8.00 -6.17 -3.49
CA VAL A 59 -9.07 -5.30 -2.97
C VAL A 59 -8.54 -3.87 -2.80
N ALA A 60 -7.40 -3.69 -2.14
CA ALA A 60 -6.79 -2.38 -1.94
C ALA A 60 -6.38 -1.70 -3.27
N ASP A 61 -5.88 -2.45 -4.27
CA ASP A 61 -5.61 -1.93 -5.61
C ASP A 61 -6.87 -1.45 -6.31
N THR A 62 -7.97 -2.20 -6.22
CA THR A 62 -9.23 -1.75 -6.80
C THR A 62 -9.77 -0.49 -6.13
N GLU A 63 -9.65 -0.38 -4.81
CA GLU A 63 -10.06 0.80 -4.06
C GLU A 63 -9.19 2.02 -4.42
N CYS A 64 -7.86 1.88 -4.43
CA CYS A 64 -6.95 2.95 -4.84
C CYS A 64 -7.27 3.44 -6.26
N ARG A 65 -7.44 2.52 -7.21
CA ARG A 65 -7.72 2.87 -8.61
C ARG A 65 -9.10 3.50 -8.80
N ALA A 66 -10.07 3.20 -7.93
CA ALA A 66 -11.37 3.85 -7.93
C ALA A 66 -11.29 5.31 -7.45
N LEU A 67 -10.43 5.60 -6.46
CA LEU A 67 -10.17 6.96 -5.99
C LEU A 67 -9.48 7.85 -7.04
N CYS A 68 -8.82 7.25 -8.04
CA CYS A 68 -8.21 8.01 -9.14
C CYS A 68 -9.20 8.61 -10.14
N GLU A 69 -10.49 8.27 -10.10
CA GLU A 69 -11.52 8.77 -11.04
C GLU A 69 -12.13 10.12 -10.59
N GLU A 70 -11.39 10.90 -9.80
CA GLU A 70 -11.79 12.21 -9.31
C GLU A 70 -11.81 13.28 -10.42
N PRO A 71 -12.53 14.40 -10.23
CA PRO A 71 -12.48 15.53 -11.16
C PRO A 71 -11.05 16.00 -11.41
N TYR A 72 -10.78 16.51 -12.62
CA TYR A 72 -9.45 16.99 -12.97
C TYR A 72 -8.91 18.00 -11.95
N ASN A 73 -7.74 17.69 -11.39
CA ASN A 73 -7.02 18.59 -10.50
C ASN A 73 -6.09 19.49 -11.33
N TYR A 74 -6.32 20.79 -11.26
CA TYR A 74 -5.64 21.84 -12.04
C TYR A 74 -4.21 22.16 -11.55
N ASP A 75 -3.70 21.41 -10.57
CA ASP A 75 -2.32 21.36 -10.10
C ASP A 75 -1.63 22.75 -10.04
N GLY A 76 -2.21 23.64 -9.23
CA GLY A 76 -1.65 24.97 -8.95
C GLY A 76 -2.00 26.08 -9.96
N TYR A 77 -2.62 25.77 -11.09
CA TYR A 77 -3.27 26.78 -11.94
C TYR A 77 -4.68 27.05 -11.42
N ASN A 78 -5.10 28.32 -11.41
CA ASN A 78 -6.50 28.62 -11.20
C ASN A 78 -7.30 27.99 -12.34
N TYR A 79 -8.42 27.33 -12.02
CA TYR A 79 -9.40 26.87 -13.01
C TYR A 79 -9.72 27.93 -14.08
N LEU A 80 -9.66 29.21 -13.70
CA LEU A 80 -9.91 30.37 -14.56
C LEU A 80 -8.84 30.62 -15.63
N ASP A 81 -7.61 30.17 -15.40
CA ASP A 81 -6.48 30.33 -16.34
C ASP A 81 -6.33 29.12 -17.28
N TYR A 82 -7.06 28.03 -17.00
CA TYR A 82 -7.06 26.84 -17.83
C TYR A 82 -7.91 27.06 -19.09
N ASN A 83 -7.24 27.38 -20.20
CA ASN A 83 -7.87 27.58 -21.50
C ASN A 83 -7.46 26.46 -22.46
N ALA A 84 -8.15 25.33 -22.36
CA ALA A 84 -7.95 24.16 -23.20
C ALA A 84 -9.21 23.86 -24.01
N ASP A 85 -9.04 23.37 -25.24
CA ASP A 85 -10.16 22.81 -25.99
C ASP A 85 -10.63 21.47 -25.38
N PHE A 86 -11.74 20.94 -25.89
CA PHE A 86 -12.30 19.68 -25.38
C PHE A 86 -11.32 18.50 -25.48
N TYR A 87 -10.53 18.41 -26.55
CA TYR A 87 -9.61 17.29 -26.74
C TYR A 87 -8.42 17.39 -25.78
N GLN A 88 -7.90 18.60 -25.59
CA GLN A 88 -6.85 18.87 -24.61
C GLN A 88 -7.33 18.56 -23.19
N ALA A 89 -8.50 19.08 -22.80
CA ALA A 89 -9.09 18.79 -21.49
C ALA A 89 -9.33 17.30 -21.24
N PHE A 90 -9.80 16.59 -22.27
CA PHE A 90 -9.99 15.14 -22.20
C PHE A 90 -8.65 14.41 -22.02
N ILE A 91 -7.63 14.73 -22.83
CA ILE A 91 -6.32 14.09 -22.77
C ILE A 91 -5.64 14.38 -21.42
N ASP A 92 -5.67 15.62 -20.96
CA ASP A 92 -5.06 16.03 -19.69
C ASP A 92 -5.69 15.26 -18.52
N HIS A 93 -7.01 15.19 -18.48
CA HIS A 93 -7.73 14.46 -17.45
C HIS A 93 -7.43 12.96 -17.47
N TYR A 94 -7.52 12.31 -18.63
CA TYR A 94 -7.20 10.89 -18.73
C TYR A 94 -5.74 10.58 -18.41
N THR A 95 -4.82 11.47 -18.76
CA THR A 95 -3.40 11.33 -18.42
C THR A 95 -3.20 11.39 -16.91
N GLN A 96 -3.88 12.31 -16.22
CA GLN A 96 -3.86 12.38 -14.74
C GLN A 96 -4.43 11.11 -14.10
N VAL A 97 -5.60 10.64 -14.55
CA VAL A 97 -6.24 9.41 -14.05
C VAL A 97 -5.32 8.20 -14.25
N LEU A 98 -4.72 8.06 -15.44
CA LEU A 98 -3.81 6.95 -15.74
C LEU A 98 -2.54 7.02 -14.90
N SER A 99 -1.96 8.21 -14.72
CA SER A 99 -0.80 8.42 -13.86
C SER A 99 -1.09 8.05 -12.40
N CYS A 100 -2.26 8.44 -11.87
CA CYS A 100 -2.71 8.07 -10.53
C CYS A 100 -2.83 6.55 -10.39
N LYS A 101 -3.53 5.89 -11.33
CA LYS A 101 -3.71 4.44 -11.31
C LYS A 101 -2.40 3.67 -11.39
N GLN A 102 -1.44 4.17 -12.16
CA GLN A 102 -0.08 3.60 -12.20
C GLN A 102 0.65 3.78 -10.86
N GLY A 103 0.39 4.89 -10.16
CA GLY A 103 0.91 5.19 -8.84
C GLY A 103 0.45 4.23 -7.74
N CYS A 104 -0.74 3.62 -7.87
CA CYS A 104 -1.31 2.72 -6.85
C CYS A 104 -0.37 1.58 -6.43
N VAL A 105 0.40 0.98 -7.34
CA VAL A 105 1.37 -0.07 -6.99
C VAL A 105 2.42 0.44 -5.99
N THR A 106 2.86 1.67 -6.19
CA THR A 106 3.84 2.35 -5.33
C THR A 106 3.23 2.72 -3.98
N GLU A 107 1.99 3.21 -3.99
CA GLU A 107 1.25 3.55 -2.78
C GLU A 107 0.94 2.32 -1.94
N LEU A 108 0.51 1.22 -2.55
CA LEU A 108 0.23 -0.04 -1.87
C LEU A 108 1.49 -0.66 -1.27
N ALA A 109 2.65 -0.44 -1.89
CA ALA A 109 3.98 -0.84 -1.40
C ALA A 109 4.56 0.11 -0.35
N GLN A 110 3.94 1.27 -0.11
CA GLN A 110 4.40 2.25 0.87
C GLN A 110 3.91 1.87 2.28
N GLU A 111 4.86 1.60 3.17
CA GLU A 111 4.61 1.30 4.58
C GLU A 111 4.68 2.57 5.45
N ALA A 112 3.85 2.62 6.50
CA ALA A 112 3.84 3.73 7.45
C ALA A 112 5.19 3.85 8.16
N GLY A 113 5.78 5.05 8.11
CA GLY A 113 7.07 5.32 8.77
C GLY A 113 8.32 4.87 8.01
N GLN A 114 8.19 4.25 6.84
CA GLN A 114 9.28 4.07 5.89
C GLN A 114 9.35 5.25 4.91
N GLU A 115 10.56 5.68 4.53
CA GLU A 115 10.74 6.78 3.55
C GLU A 115 10.55 6.32 2.10
N LYS A 116 10.73 5.02 1.84
CA LYS A 116 10.67 4.45 0.50
C LYS A 116 9.68 3.27 0.48
N PRO A 117 8.96 3.08 -0.63
CA PRO A 117 8.15 1.89 -0.84
C PRO A 117 9.03 0.63 -0.88
N ILE A 118 8.43 -0.51 -0.55
CA ILE A 118 9.07 -1.82 -0.68
C ILE A 118 9.29 -2.10 -2.18
N GLU A 119 10.54 -2.35 -2.56
CA GLU A 119 10.89 -2.70 -3.94
C GLU A 119 10.27 -4.06 -4.32
N ASP A 120 9.72 -4.14 -5.54
CA ASP A 120 9.11 -5.35 -6.08
C ASP A 120 8.09 -6.01 -5.12
N PHE A 121 7.31 -5.21 -4.40
CA PHE A 121 6.37 -5.70 -3.38
C PHE A 121 5.40 -6.75 -3.92
N LEU A 122 4.66 -6.44 -4.98
CA LEU A 122 3.73 -7.40 -5.60
C LEU A 122 4.45 -8.63 -6.18
N PRO A 123 5.52 -8.49 -6.99
CA PRO A 123 6.32 -9.65 -7.43
C PRO A 123 6.84 -10.53 -6.29
N SER A 124 7.20 -9.94 -5.15
CA SER A 124 7.73 -10.66 -3.99
C SER A 124 6.73 -11.65 -3.42
N HIS A 125 5.42 -11.34 -3.43
CA HIS A 125 4.38 -12.29 -3.00
C HIS A 125 4.46 -13.59 -3.80
N PHE A 126 4.49 -13.47 -5.13
CA PHE A 126 4.58 -14.61 -6.03
C PHE A 126 5.91 -15.34 -5.92
N ASN A 127 7.00 -14.62 -5.67
CA ASN A 127 8.32 -15.22 -5.44
C ASN A 127 8.31 -16.11 -4.18
N TYR A 128 7.81 -15.60 -3.05
CA TYR A 128 7.69 -16.39 -1.82
C TYR A 128 6.75 -17.57 -1.98
N LEU A 129 5.58 -17.38 -2.62
CA LEU A 129 4.64 -18.47 -2.90
C LEU A 129 5.28 -19.55 -3.77
N GLN A 130 5.98 -19.17 -4.85
CA GLN A 130 6.68 -20.11 -5.71
C GLN A 130 7.66 -20.98 -4.92
N PHE A 131 8.43 -20.42 -3.99
CA PHE A 131 9.31 -21.24 -3.17
C PHE A 131 8.56 -22.03 -2.09
N ALA A 132 7.54 -21.46 -1.46
CA ALA A 132 6.78 -22.13 -0.40
C ALA A 132 5.99 -23.36 -0.90
N TYR A 133 5.52 -23.35 -2.15
CA TYR A 133 4.83 -24.52 -2.73
C TYR A 133 5.76 -25.65 -3.18
N TYR A 134 7.00 -25.32 -3.57
CA TYR A 134 7.86 -26.23 -4.32
C TYR A 134 9.19 -26.58 -3.62
N ASN A 135 9.53 -25.94 -2.49
CA ASN A 135 10.57 -26.39 -1.56
C ASN A 135 9.97 -27.20 -0.42
#